data_AF-A0A2N5A7H3-F1
#
_entry.id   AF-A0A2N5A7H3-F1
#
_cell.length_a   1.000
_cell.length_b   1.000
_cell.length_c   1.000
_cell.angle_alpha   90.00
_cell.angle_beta   90.00
_cell.angle_gamma   90.00
#
_symmetry.space_group_name_H-M   'P 1'
#
loop_
_entity.id
_entity.type
_entity.pdbx_description
1 polymer ?
#
loop_
_entity_poly.entity_id
_entity_poly.type
_entity_poly.pdbx_seq_one_letter_code
_entity_poly.pdbx_strand_id
1 'polypeptide(L)'
;FDIREPANPVSISTFPQPDEIDYVAKGAHFGPHNLHENRPGSFVSSTLIFATYQNAGVRAYDISNPYRPLETGALVPAAPKTMMDTRPGRPQVIQSCDVFVDAQGIIYSTDYNGGLSVIEYLG
;
A
#
# COMPACT_ATOMS: atom_id res chain seq x y z
N PHE A 1 1.97 -5.90 -16.95
CA PHE A 1 2.47 -6.82 -17.98
C PHE A 1 1.91 -6.38 -19.33
N ASP A 2 2.70 -6.51 -20.39
CA ASP A 2 2.22 -6.54 -21.77
C ASP A 2 1.69 -7.95 -22.04
N ILE A 3 0.41 -8.05 -22.41
CA ILE A 3 -0.29 -9.32 -22.67
C ILE A 3 -0.85 -9.31 -24.10
N ARG A 4 -0.20 -8.61 -25.04
CA ARG A 4 -0.58 -8.68 -26.46
C ARG A 4 -0.52 -10.11 -26.99
N GLU A 5 0.51 -10.87 -26.59
CA GLU A 5 0.57 -12.32 -26.76
C GLU A 5 0.29 -13.03 -25.43
N PRO A 6 -0.90 -13.62 -25.23
CA PRO A 6 -1.28 -14.23 -23.94
C PRO A 6 -0.37 -15.37 -23.47
N ALA A 7 0.25 -16.08 -24.42
CA ALA A 7 1.21 -17.15 -24.12
C ALA A 7 2.60 -16.65 -23.69
N ASN A 8 2.88 -15.36 -23.82
CA ASN A 8 4.16 -14.75 -23.48
C ASN A 8 4.00 -13.37 -22.81
N PRO A 9 3.49 -13.32 -21.57
CA PRO A 9 3.34 -12.07 -20.84
C PRO A 9 4.72 -11.47 -20.49
N VAL A 10 4.94 -10.21 -20.87
CA VAL A 10 6.20 -9.51 -20.58
C VAL A 10 5.98 -8.49 -19.47
N SER A 11 6.79 -8.53 -18.40
CA SER A 11 6.74 -7.48 -17.38
C SER A 11 7.25 -6.16 -17.96
N ILE A 12 6.48 -5.07 -17.79
CA ILE A 12 6.84 -3.75 -18.32
C ILE A 12 7.58 -2.92 -17.27
N SER A 13 7.06 -2.92 -16.03
CA SER A 13 7.60 -2.13 -14.93
C SER A 13 7.11 -2.70 -13.59
N THR A 14 7.71 -2.21 -12.50
CA THR A 14 7.30 -2.44 -11.11
C THR A 14 7.09 -1.10 -10.42
N PHE A 15 6.37 -1.08 -9.30
CA PHE A 15 6.31 0.12 -8.46
C PHE A 15 7.69 0.43 -7.89
N PRO A 16 8.02 1.73 -7.71
CA PRO A 16 9.22 2.10 -6.97
C PRO A 16 9.13 1.55 -5.54
N GLN A 17 10.27 1.13 -5.00
CA GLN A 17 10.35 0.73 -3.60
C GLN A 17 10.45 2.01 -2.74
N PRO A 18 9.72 2.10 -1.61
CA PRO A 18 9.89 3.19 -0.64
C PRO A 18 11.35 3.30 -0.16
N ASP A 19 11.89 4.52 -0.14
CA ASP A 19 13.30 4.81 0.16
C ASP A 19 13.51 5.97 1.15
N GLU A 20 12.44 6.52 1.73
CA GLU A 20 12.52 7.66 2.64
C GLU A 20 13.18 7.31 3.99
N ILE A 21 13.12 6.04 4.41
CA ILE A 21 13.82 5.48 5.57
C ILE A 21 14.24 4.03 5.31
N ASP A 22 15.12 3.49 6.16
CA ASP A 22 15.48 2.07 6.13
C ASP A 22 14.36 1.20 6.73
N TYR A 23 13.41 0.80 5.87
CA TYR A 23 12.31 -0.08 6.24
C TYR A 23 12.73 -1.51 6.58
N VAL A 24 13.89 -1.96 6.12
CA VAL A 24 14.44 -3.26 6.49
C VAL A 24 14.88 -3.20 7.95
N ALA A 25 15.61 -2.14 8.34
CA ALA A 25 16.02 -1.91 9.72
C ALA A 25 14.87 -1.52 10.66
N LYS A 26 13.79 -0.91 10.14
CA LYS A 26 12.57 -0.61 10.91
C LYS A 26 11.98 -1.87 11.55
N GLY A 27 12.20 -3.04 10.95
CA GLY A 27 11.84 -4.34 11.50
C GLY A 27 10.42 -4.79 11.14
N ALA A 28 10.09 -6.01 11.57
CA ALA A 28 8.93 -6.77 11.12
C ALA A 28 8.92 -6.92 9.59
N HIS A 29 7.75 -7.02 8.96
CA HIS A 29 7.67 -7.24 7.51
C HIS A 29 7.69 -5.91 6.74
N PHE A 30 8.41 -5.93 5.61
CA PHE A 30 8.50 -4.86 4.63
C PHE A 30 8.23 -5.44 3.25
N GLY A 31 7.33 -4.83 2.49
CA GLY A 31 6.97 -5.28 1.14
C GLY A 31 5.52 -4.94 0.78
N PRO A 32 5.17 -4.96 -0.52
CA PRO A 32 3.78 -4.87 -0.96
C PRO A 32 2.96 -5.99 -0.32
N HIS A 33 1.76 -5.69 0.18
CA HIS A 33 0.92 -6.67 0.87
C HIS A 33 -0.47 -6.81 0.24
N ASN A 34 -1.17 -5.71 0.04
CA ASN A 34 -2.49 -5.70 -0.56
C ASN A 34 -2.71 -4.42 -1.40
N LEU A 35 -3.75 -4.40 -2.23
CA LEU A 35 -4.14 -3.25 -3.03
C LEU A 35 -5.65 -3.08 -3.05
N HIS A 36 -6.11 -1.85 -3.28
CA HIS A 36 -7.53 -1.57 -3.43
C HIS A 36 -8.04 -2.19 -4.73
N GLU A 37 -9.01 -3.12 -4.61
CA GLU A 37 -9.64 -3.73 -5.76
C GLU A 37 -10.73 -2.81 -6.33
N ASN A 38 -10.66 -2.51 -7.62
CA ASN A 38 -11.64 -1.71 -8.37
C ASN A 38 -13.02 -2.43 -8.50
N ARG A 39 -13.73 -2.64 -7.39
CA ARG A 39 -15.04 -3.28 -7.34
C ARG A 39 -16.15 -2.26 -7.61
N PRO A 40 -17.27 -2.64 -8.28
CA PRO A 40 -18.41 -1.74 -8.47
C PRO A 40 -18.91 -1.16 -7.14
N GLY A 41 -19.17 0.16 -7.12
CA GLY A 41 -19.60 0.88 -5.92
C GLY A 41 -18.48 1.37 -4.99
N SER A 42 -17.21 1.16 -5.37
CA SER A 42 -16.04 1.71 -4.69
C SER A 42 -15.27 2.65 -5.62
N PHE A 43 -14.14 3.21 -5.18
CA PHE A 43 -13.24 3.92 -6.08
C PHE A 43 -12.81 3.02 -7.23
N VAL A 44 -12.89 3.52 -8.47
CA VAL A 44 -12.46 2.79 -9.66
C VAL A 44 -11.53 3.69 -10.46
N SER A 45 -10.28 3.27 -10.63
CA SER A 45 -9.32 3.97 -11.47
C SER A 45 -8.47 3.01 -12.30
N SER A 46 -8.19 3.41 -13.54
CA SER A 46 -7.25 2.72 -14.43
C SER A 46 -5.82 3.24 -14.30
N THR A 47 -5.60 4.33 -13.55
CA THR A 47 -4.31 5.02 -13.48
C THR A 47 -3.79 5.22 -12.06
N LEU A 48 -4.66 5.29 -11.05
CA LEU A 48 -4.27 5.49 -9.66
C LEU A 48 -4.47 4.21 -8.86
N ILE A 49 -3.41 3.72 -8.22
CA ILE A 49 -3.42 2.50 -7.42
C ILE A 49 -3.08 2.83 -5.98
N PHE A 50 -3.92 2.37 -5.05
CA PHE A 50 -3.64 2.41 -3.61
C PHE A 50 -3.22 1.03 -3.14
N ALA A 51 -2.11 0.95 -2.42
CA ALA A 51 -1.56 -0.31 -1.91
C ALA A 51 -1.00 -0.18 -0.50
N THR A 52 -1.11 -1.25 0.28
CA THR A 52 -0.41 -1.39 1.55
C THR A 52 0.99 -1.96 1.32
N TYR A 53 1.95 -1.46 2.11
CA TYR A 53 3.35 -1.82 2.06
C TYR A 53 3.88 -2.22 3.45
N GLN A 54 3.06 -2.95 4.23
CA GLN A 54 3.35 -3.41 5.60
C GLN A 54 3.94 -2.30 6.51
N ASN A 55 5.19 -2.44 6.97
CA ASN A 55 5.81 -1.44 7.84
C ASN A 55 6.06 -0.08 7.16
N ALA A 56 5.84 0.00 5.85
CA ALA A 56 5.91 1.19 5.03
C ALA A 56 4.53 1.77 4.69
N GLY A 57 3.47 1.37 5.41
CA GLY A 57 2.20 2.09 5.41
C GLY A 57 1.37 1.93 4.13
N VAL A 58 0.62 2.97 3.77
CA VAL A 58 -0.21 3.03 2.56
C VAL A 58 0.49 3.91 1.52
N ARG A 59 0.47 3.46 0.26
CA ARG A 59 1.09 4.11 -0.90
C ARG A 59 0.07 4.35 -2.00
N ALA A 60 0.21 5.47 -2.68
CA ALA A 60 -0.54 5.82 -3.88
C ALA A 60 0.43 5.89 -5.08
N TYR A 61 0.09 5.21 -6.16
CA TYR A 61 0.91 5.14 -7.37
C TYR A 61 0.12 5.59 -8.60
N ASP A 62 0.67 6.52 -9.37
CA ASP A 62 0.21 6.85 -10.72
C ASP A 62 0.91 5.95 -11.75
N ILE A 63 0.11 5.25 -12.54
CA ILE A 63 0.51 4.37 -13.64
C ILE A 63 0.04 4.88 -15.01
N SER A 64 -0.35 6.16 -15.13
CA SER A 64 -0.71 6.81 -16.39
C SER A 64 0.36 6.62 -17.48
N ASN A 65 1.64 6.60 -17.09
CA ASN A 65 2.71 6.03 -17.88
C ASN A 65 3.07 4.62 -17.37
N PRO A 66 2.67 3.54 -18.08
CA PRO A 66 2.89 2.18 -17.61
C PRO A 66 4.37 1.77 -17.60
N TYR A 67 5.24 2.49 -18.32
CA TYR A 67 6.68 2.26 -18.34
C TYR A 67 7.43 2.96 -17.20
N ARG A 68 6.75 3.86 -16.47
CA ARG A 68 7.35 4.59 -15.36
C ARG A 68 6.29 4.94 -14.30
N PRO A 69 5.83 3.95 -13.51
CA PRO A 69 5.01 4.20 -12.34
C PRO A 69 5.69 5.20 -11.39
N LEU A 70 4.90 6.09 -10.80
CA LEU A 70 5.38 7.09 -9.84
C LEU A 70 4.60 6.94 -8.54
N GLU A 71 5.29 6.97 -7.41
CA GLU A 71 4.63 7.17 -6.12
C GLU A 71 4.20 8.64 -6.03
N THR A 72 2.92 8.88 -5.80
CA THR A 72 2.33 10.23 -5.69
C THR A 72 1.87 10.56 -4.27
N GLY A 73 1.86 9.58 -3.36
CA GLY A 73 1.54 9.82 -1.97
C GLY A 73 1.88 8.63 -1.08
N ALA A 74 2.19 8.93 0.18
CA ALA A 74 2.43 7.93 1.21
C ALA A 74 1.88 8.40 2.55
N LEU A 75 1.31 7.47 3.32
CA LEU A 75 1.05 7.66 4.74
C LEU A 75 1.63 6.49 5.52
N VAL A 76 2.53 6.82 6.45
CA VAL A 76 3.20 5.85 7.31
C VAL A 76 2.89 6.24 8.75
N PRO A 77 1.85 5.65 9.38
CA PRO A 77 1.51 5.98 10.75
C PRO A 77 2.65 5.73 11.73
N ALA A 78 2.67 6.47 12.84
CA ALA A 78 3.57 6.20 13.94
C ALA A 78 3.32 4.81 14.53
N ALA A 79 4.34 4.23 15.17
CA ALA A 79 4.19 2.97 15.89
C ALA A 79 3.01 3.05 16.89
N PRO A 80 2.15 2.01 16.94
CA PRO A 80 0.99 2.04 17.84
C PRO A 80 1.46 2.02 19.30
N LYS A 81 0.75 2.73 20.19
CA LYS A 81 1.08 2.77 21.63
C LYS A 81 0.90 1.42 22.32
N THR A 82 -0.05 0.63 21.83
CA THR A 82 -0.38 -0.71 22.32
C THR A 82 -0.41 -1.64 21.12
N MET A 83 0.31 -2.76 21.20
CA MET A 83 0.30 -3.78 20.16
C MET A 83 -0.86 -4.76 20.38
N MET A 84 -1.58 -5.08 19.30
CA MET A 84 -2.56 -6.18 19.33
C MET A 84 -1.87 -7.56 19.34
N ASP A 85 -0.73 -7.69 18.65
CA ASP A 85 0.11 -8.88 18.75
C ASP A 85 0.82 -8.91 20.12
N THR A 86 0.42 -9.85 20.98
CA THR A 86 0.92 -10.01 22.35
C THR A 86 2.12 -10.96 22.46
N ARG A 87 2.60 -11.52 21.35
CA ARG A 87 3.74 -12.44 21.37
C ARG A 87 5.01 -11.70 21.84
N PRO A 88 5.86 -12.33 22.67
CA PRO A 88 7.07 -11.70 23.18
C PRO A 88 8.07 -11.39 22.06
N GLY A 89 8.82 -10.29 22.21
CA GLY A 89 9.90 -9.90 21.29
C GLY A 89 9.42 -9.37 19.93
N ARG A 90 8.13 -9.05 19.78
CA ARG A 90 7.61 -8.44 18.55
C ARG A 90 8.00 -6.96 18.48
N PRO A 91 8.59 -6.48 17.37
CA PRO A 91 8.86 -5.06 17.18
C PRO A 91 7.57 -4.25 17.24
N GLN A 92 7.58 -3.14 17.98
CA GLN A 92 6.45 -2.22 18.09
C GLN A 92 6.41 -1.31 16.85
N VAL A 93 5.88 -1.84 15.75
CA VAL A 93 5.80 -1.16 14.46
C VAL A 93 4.45 -1.41 13.80
N ILE A 94 4.07 -0.47 12.93
CA ILE A 94 2.91 -0.61 12.06
C ILE A 94 3.09 -1.80 11.11
N GLN A 95 1.98 -2.41 10.73
CA GLN A 95 1.87 -3.49 9.77
C GLN A 95 0.55 -3.32 8.99
N SER A 96 0.50 -2.31 8.13
CA SER A 96 -0.65 -2.06 7.27
C SER A 96 -0.90 -3.26 6.37
N CYS A 97 -2.10 -3.84 6.47
CA CYS A 97 -2.46 -5.07 5.77
C CYS A 97 -3.47 -4.79 4.66
N ASP A 98 -4.68 -4.34 4.97
CA ASP A 98 -5.71 -4.15 3.94
C ASP A 98 -5.93 -2.68 3.62
N VAL A 99 -6.45 -2.43 2.43
CA VAL A 99 -6.87 -1.11 1.97
C VAL A 99 -8.16 -1.22 1.16
N PHE A 100 -9.11 -0.36 1.48
CA PHE A 100 -10.33 -0.14 0.73
C PHE A 100 -10.49 1.34 0.49
N VAL A 101 -10.89 1.73 -0.72
CA VAL A 101 -11.17 3.13 -1.06
C VAL A 101 -12.63 3.26 -1.46
N ASP A 102 -13.38 4.07 -0.71
CA ASP A 102 -14.80 4.27 -0.99
C ASP A 102 -15.03 5.11 -2.25
N ALA A 103 -16.28 5.20 -2.69
CA ALA A 103 -16.65 5.93 -3.91
C ALA A 103 -16.37 7.44 -3.82
N GLN A 104 -16.12 7.98 -2.62
CA GLN A 104 -15.77 9.37 -2.38
C GLN A 104 -14.25 9.57 -2.33
N GLY A 105 -13.46 8.51 -2.51
CA GLY A 105 -12.00 8.57 -2.47
C GLY A 105 -11.41 8.53 -1.06
N ILE A 106 -12.21 8.21 -0.03
CA ILE A 106 -11.69 8.04 1.33
C ILE A 106 -11.09 6.64 1.45
N ILE A 107 -9.86 6.58 1.94
CA ILE A 107 -9.08 5.38 2.09
C ILE A 107 -9.23 4.85 3.52
N TYR A 108 -9.60 3.59 3.65
CA TYR A 108 -9.70 2.84 4.90
C TYR A 108 -8.60 1.79 4.88
N SER A 109 -7.63 1.90 5.78
CA SER A 109 -6.55 0.93 5.88
C SER A 109 -6.45 0.31 7.26
N THR A 110 -6.39 -1.01 7.29
CA THR A 110 -6.22 -1.79 8.50
C THR A 110 -4.75 -2.06 8.76
N ASP A 111 -4.41 -2.11 10.04
CA ASP A 111 -3.12 -2.49 10.57
C ASP A 111 -3.37 -3.51 11.68
N TYR A 112 -2.81 -4.71 11.58
CA TYR A 112 -3.08 -5.76 12.55
C TYR A 112 -2.53 -5.47 13.95
N ASN A 113 -1.66 -4.46 14.11
CA ASN A 113 -1.20 -3.94 15.39
C ASN A 113 -1.82 -2.57 15.75
N GLY A 114 -2.10 -1.74 14.73
CA GLY A 114 -2.47 -0.33 14.88
C GLY A 114 -3.96 0.00 14.71
N GLY A 115 -4.80 -0.96 14.28
CA GLY A 115 -6.23 -0.76 14.09
C GLY A 115 -6.57 -0.18 12.72
N LEU A 116 -7.50 0.78 12.65
CA LEU A 116 -8.01 1.36 11.40
C LEU A 116 -7.55 2.81 11.24
N SER A 117 -7.01 3.13 10.07
CA SER A 117 -6.74 4.51 9.61
C SER A 117 -7.75 4.91 8.55
N VAL A 118 -8.26 6.15 8.66
CA VAL A 118 -9.09 6.80 7.64
C VAL A 118 -8.28 7.95 7.05
N ILE A 119 -8.06 7.92 5.74
CA ILE A 119 -7.05 8.72 5.07
C ILE A 119 -7.70 9.40 3.86
N GLU A 120 -7.38 10.67 3.64
CA GLU A 120 -7.73 11.42 2.44
C GLU A 120 -6.49 11.54 1.54
N TYR A 121 -6.65 11.30 0.24
CA TYR A 121 -5.59 11.54 -0.75
C TYR A 121 -5.83 12.88 -1.45
N LEU A 122 -4.82 13.76 -1.42
CA LEU A 122 -4.95 15.16 -1.84
C LEU A 122 -4.35 15.47 -3.22
N GLY A 123 -3.74 14.49 -3.89
CA GLY A 123 -3.03 14.70 -5.17
C GLY A 123 -1.53 14.85 -4.98
#